data_AF-A0A1F4Y338-F1
#
_entry.id   AF-A0A1F4Y338-F1
#
_cell.length_a   1.000
_cell.length_b   1.000
_cell.length_c   1.000
_cell.angle_alpha   90.00
_cell.angle_beta   90.00
_cell.angle_gamma   90.00
#
_symmetry.space_group_name_H-M   'P 1'
#
loop_
_entity.id
_entity.type
_entity.pdbx_description
1 polymer ?
#
loop_
_entity_poly.entity_id
_entity_poly.type
_entity_poly.pdbx_seq_one_letter_code
_entity_poly.pdbx_strand_id
1 'polypeptide(L)'
;MKKGFTLIELLVVIGIIAILASVVTMSARSSLSKARDVRRVEDIQVIMGALELYNSATGHYPISTGCGSFIPYSWPGGNYCNSWHNPANGYWIYDNGVNVLSKYIQGGMPRDPLESRPLTWDPLGGGAYYYFSDNGKGYFMVFQLENSPNPLELQDGVYYCGSNFYHYGDNANGIITVGASC
;
A
#
# COMPACT_ATOMS: atom_id res chain seq x y z
N MET A 1 -15.42 39.86 -46.91
CA MET A 1 -16.12 38.55 -46.84
C MET A 1 -15.42 37.70 -45.78
N LYS A 2 -16.12 37.29 -44.71
CA LYS A 2 -15.56 36.35 -43.73
C LYS A 2 -15.70 34.93 -44.31
N LYS A 3 -14.57 34.26 -44.58
CA LYS A 3 -14.59 32.84 -44.96
C LYS A 3 -15.03 32.03 -43.72
N GLY A 4 -16.16 31.35 -43.82
CA GLY A 4 -16.63 30.42 -42.79
C GLY A 4 -15.95 29.07 -42.94
N PHE A 5 -15.79 28.36 -41.82
CA PHE A 5 -15.34 26.97 -41.82
C PHE A 5 -16.34 26.08 -42.55
N THR A 6 -15.82 25.12 -43.31
CA THR A 6 -16.64 24.09 -43.95
C THR A 6 -17.00 22.98 -42.96
N LEU A 7 -18.12 22.30 -43.19
CA LEU A 7 -18.55 21.16 -42.39
C LEU A 7 -17.50 20.03 -42.40
N ILE A 8 -16.81 19.84 -43.53
CA ILE A 8 -15.77 18.81 -43.65
C ILE A 8 -14.52 19.17 -42.84
N GLU A 9 -14.13 20.44 -42.79
CA GLU A 9 -13.01 20.89 -41.94
C GLU A 9 -13.31 20.65 -40.46
N LEU A 10 -14.53 20.94 -40.02
CA LEU A 10 -14.91 20.67 -38.63
C LEU A 10 -14.93 19.17 -38.33
N LEU A 11 -15.41 18.35 -39.28
CA LEU A 11 -15.47 16.89 -39.14
C LEU A 11 -14.07 16.26 -39.06
N VAL A 12 -13.12 16.72 -39.87
CA VAL A 12 -11.73 16.24 -39.82
C VAL A 12 -11.08 16.61 -38.48
N VAL A 13 -11.31 17.82 -37.97
CA VAL A 13 -10.73 18.27 -36.70
C VAL A 13 -11.21 17.42 -35.52
N ILE A 14 -12.52 17.18 -35.39
CA ILE A 14 -13.03 16.32 -34.32
C ILE A 14 -12.54 14.88 -34.46
N GLY A 15 -12.36 14.39 -35.69
CA GLY A 15 -11.78 13.08 -35.96
C GLY A 15 -10.33 12.96 -35.47
N ILE A 16 -9.50 13.97 -35.75
CA ILE A 16 -8.11 14.02 -35.27
C ILE A 16 -8.06 14.12 -33.75
N ILE A 17 -8.90 14.97 -33.13
CA ILE A 17 -8.97 15.10 -31.68
C ILE A 17 -9.36 13.77 -31.02
N ALA A 18 -10.33 13.03 -31.57
CA ALA A 18 -10.74 11.73 -31.04
C ALA A 18 -9.60 10.70 -31.04
N ILE A 19 -8.83 10.64 -32.13
CA ILE A 19 -7.68 9.74 -32.25
C ILE A 19 -6.59 10.13 -31.24
N LEU A 20 -6.20 11.41 -31.20
CA LEU A 20 -5.17 11.89 -30.27
C LEU A 20 -5.58 11.70 -28.80
N ALA A 21 -6.85 11.98 -28.46
CA ALA A 21 -7.37 11.79 -27.11
C ALA A 21 -7.26 10.33 -26.63
N SER A 22 -7.50 9.35 -27.52
CA SER A 22 -7.37 7.93 -27.19
C SER A 22 -5.94 7.54 -26.79
N VAL A 23 -4.94 7.96 -27.58
CA VAL A 23 -3.51 7.64 -27.34
C VAL A 23 -3.03 8.29 -26.05
N VAL A 24 -3.37 9.57 -25.85
CA VAL A 24 -3.00 10.31 -24.64
C VAL A 24 -3.60 9.65 -23.39
N THR A 25 -4.86 9.24 -23.43
CA THR A 25 -5.53 8.60 -22.29
C THR A 25 -4.85 7.31 -21.86
N MET A 26 -4.43 6.46 -22.81
CA MET A 26 -3.72 5.21 -22.49
C MET A 26 -2.36 5.47 -21.83
N SER A 27 -1.59 6.43 -22.35
CA SER A 27 -0.28 6.80 -21.80
C SER A 27 -0.35 7.43 -20.40
N ALA A 28 -1.42 8.19 -20.12
CA ALA A 28 -1.65 8.78 -18.82
C ALA A 28 -1.94 7.71 -17.75
N ARG A 29 -2.71 6.67 -18.10
CA ARG A 29 -3.05 5.57 -17.15
C ARG A 29 -1.81 4.83 -16.65
N SER A 30 -0.88 4.47 -17.54
CA SER A 30 0.36 3.77 -17.16
C SER A 30 1.34 4.67 -16.39
N SER A 31 1.34 5.97 -16.67
CA SER A 31 2.16 6.93 -15.92
C SER A 31 1.62 7.12 -14.49
N LEU A 32 0.29 7.17 -14.34
CA LEU A 32 -0.35 7.27 -13.04
C LEU A 32 -0.16 6.02 -12.18
N SER A 33 -0.24 4.80 -12.74
CA SER A 33 0.03 3.57 -11.98
C SER A 33 1.46 3.55 -11.44
N LYS A 34 2.44 3.91 -12.26
CA LYS A 34 3.85 4.01 -11.82
C LYS A 34 4.05 5.06 -10.73
N ALA A 35 3.41 6.23 -10.86
CA ALA A 35 3.48 7.27 -9.84
C ALA A 35 2.86 6.82 -8.51
N ARG A 36 1.77 6.04 -8.55
CA ARG A 36 1.17 5.44 -7.34
C ARG A 36 2.09 4.40 -6.71
N ASP A 37 2.76 3.56 -7.50
CA ASP A 37 3.72 2.59 -6.97
C ASP A 37 4.90 3.28 -6.28
N VAL A 38 5.47 4.32 -6.88
CA VAL A 38 6.52 5.14 -6.24
C VAL A 38 6.02 5.70 -4.91
N ARG A 39 4.81 6.28 -4.90
CA ARG A 39 4.21 6.79 -3.67
C ARG A 39 3.98 5.70 -2.61
N ARG A 40 3.54 4.50 -2.98
CA ARG A 40 3.38 3.38 -2.04
C ARG A 40 4.70 3.00 -1.37
N VAL A 41 5.79 2.99 -2.13
CA VAL A 41 7.12 2.70 -1.59
C VAL A 41 7.56 3.78 -0.61
N GLU A 42 7.37 5.07 -0.95
CA GLU A 42 7.66 6.19 -0.07
C GLU A 42 6.81 6.15 1.22
N ASP A 43 5.51 5.88 1.08
CA ASP A 43 4.56 5.77 2.18
C ASP A 43 4.98 4.68 3.18
N ILE A 44 5.41 3.52 2.67
CA ILE A 44 5.93 2.41 3.47
C ILE A 44 7.23 2.79 4.19
N GLN A 45 8.17 3.48 3.53
CA GLN A 45 9.40 3.95 4.15
C GLN A 45 9.14 4.93 5.30
N VAL A 46 8.18 5.85 5.13
CA VAL A 46 7.77 6.79 6.19
C VAL A 46 7.21 6.03 7.39
N ILE A 47 6.37 5.03 7.17
CA ILE A 47 5.80 4.22 8.26
C ILE A 47 6.89 3.42 8.97
N MET A 48 7.79 2.76 8.24
CA MET A 48 8.91 2.02 8.82
C MET A 48 9.78 2.93 9.69
N GLY A 49 10.15 4.11 9.20
CA GLY A 49 10.93 5.08 9.98
C GLY A 49 10.24 5.48 11.28
N ALA A 50 8.91 5.69 11.26
CA ALA A 50 8.14 5.99 12.45
C ALA A 50 8.06 4.80 13.43
N LEU A 51 7.97 3.58 12.92
CA LEU A 51 7.99 2.36 13.72
C LEU A 51 9.34 2.18 14.42
N GLU A 52 10.45 2.45 13.74
CA GLU A 52 11.79 2.41 14.35
C GLU A 52 11.95 3.47 15.44
N LEU A 53 11.47 4.70 15.20
CA LEU A 53 11.49 5.76 16.22
C LEU A 53 10.64 5.40 17.44
N TYR A 54 9.46 4.80 17.23
CA TYR A 54 8.62 4.33 18.31
C TYR A 54 9.32 3.23 19.12
N ASN A 55 9.85 2.20 18.47
CA ASN A 55 10.59 1.13 19.11
C ASN A 55 11.81 1.66 19.89
N SER A 56 12.55 2.61 19.32
CA SER A 56 13.67 3.26 20.01
C SER A 56 13.23 4.01 21.27
N ALA A 57 11.98 4.47 21.35
CA ALA A 57 11.46 5.22 22.50
C ALA A 57 10.78 4.32 23.56
N THR A 58 10.14 3.22 23.14
CA THR A 58 9.31 2.37 24.01
C THR A 58 9.87 0.97 24.23
N GLY A 59 10.90 0.57 23.47
CA GLY A 59 11.52 -0.76 23.53
C GLY A 59 10.71 -1.88 22.86
N HIS A 60 9.65 -1.55 22.12
CA HIS A 60 8.87 -2.51 21.34
C HIS A 60 8.15 -1.82 20.16
N TYR A 61 7.82 -2.57 19.12
CA TYR A 61 6.92 -2.15 18.05
C TYR A 61 5.45 -2.20 18.51
N PRO A 62 4.56 -1.35 17.95
CA PRO A 62 3.15 -1.31 18.34
C PRO A 62 2.49 -2.68 18.26
N ILE A 63 1.71 -3.05 19.28
CA ILE A 63 0.93 -4.29 19.34
C ILE A 63 -0.56 -3.97 19.37
N SER A 64 -1.38 -4.50 18.48
CA SER A 64 -2.83 -4.23 18.56
C SER A 64 -3.53 -5.26 19.47
N THR A 65 -4.33 -4.82 20.45
CA THR A 65 -5.17 -5.73 21.26
C THR A 65 -6.51 -6.00 20.59
N GLY A 66 -7.01 -7.24 20.65
CA GLY A 66 -8.32 -7.61 20.10
C GLY A 66 -8.28 -8.30 18.73
N CYS A 67 -7.24 -9.08 18.48
CA CYS A 67 -6.98 -9.77 17.22
C CYS A 67 -7.99 -10.91 17.06
N GLY A 68 -9.14 -10.59 16.45
CA GLY A 68 -10.27 -11.49 16.25
C GLY A 68 -10.52 -11.88 14.80
N SER A 69 -9.59 -11.57 13.88
CA SER A 69 -9.77 -11.91 12.47
C SER A 69 -8.99 -13.18 12.14
N PHE A 70 -9.73 -14.28 12.02
CA PHE A 70 -9.29 -15.50 11.34
C PHE A 70 -8.75 -15.13 9.96
N ILE A 71 -7.47 -15.35 9.71
CA ILE A 71 -6.94 -15.41 8.35
C ILE A 71 -7.43 -16.76 7.77
N PRO A 72 -8.27 -16.81 6.71
CA PRO A 72 -8.82 -18.07 6.21
C PRO A 72 -7.82 -18.96 5.47
N TYR A 73 -6.54 -18.55 5.37
CA TYR A 73 -5.49 -19.39 4.84
C TYR A 73 -4.37 -19.51 5.88
N SER A 74 -4.26 -20.74 6.36
CA SER A 74 -3.39 -21.28 7.40
C SER A 74 -1.94 -20.82 7.33
N TRP A 75 -1.53 -20.01 8.32
CA TRP A 75 -0.14 -19.91 8.75
C TRP A 75 0.01 -20.66 10.10
N PRO A 76 1.06 -21.46 10.33
CA PRO A 76 1.23 -22.13 11.62
C PRO A 76 1.64 -21.09 12.68
N GLY A 77 0.80 -20.91 13.71
CA GLY A 77 1.31 -20.49 15.03
C GLY A 77 0.91 -19.15 15.63
N GLY A 78 -0.17 -18.47 15.24
CA GLY A 78 -0.66 -17.37 16.10
C GLY A 78 -1.72 -16.44 15.52
N ASN A 79 -2.42 -15.73 16.42
CA ASN A 79 -3.28 -14.60 16.11
C ASN A 79 -2.38 -13.40 15.76
N TYR A 80 -2.28 -13.01 14.48
CA TYR A 80 -1.53 -11.83 14.10
C TYR A 80 -2.44 -10.60 14.13
N CYS A 81 -1.95 -9.54 14.75
CA CYS A 81 -2.71 -8.32 14.92
C CYS A 81 -2.54 -7.46 13.68
N ASN A 82 -3.48 -7.62 12.76
CA ASN A 82 -3.56 -6.93 11.48
C ASN A 82 -4.18 -5.54 11.65
N SER A 83 -3.34 -4.56 11.99
CA SER A 83 -3.76 -3.17 11.85
C SER A 83 -3.80 -2.86 10.36
N TRP A 84 -4.98 -2.60 9.82
CA TRP A 84 -5.16 -2.19 8.42
C TRP A 84 -5.39 -0.70 8.31
N HIS A 85 -5.06 -0.13 7.16
CA HIS A 85 -5.45 1.24 6.87
C HIS A 85 -6.99 1.43 6.97
N ASN A 86 -7.46 2.24 7.94
CA ASN A 86 -8.85 2.68 8.02
C ASN A 86 -8.98 4.18 7.67
N PRO A 87 -9.72 4.54 6.61
CA PRO A 87 -9.82 5.92 6.17
C PRO A 87 -10.55 6.84 7.15
N ALA A 88 -11.32 6.29 8.09
CA ALA A 88 -12.12 7.06 9.06
C ALA A 88 -11.31 7.70 10.19
N ASN A 89 -10.15 7.13 10.56
CA ASN A 89 -9.47 7.50 11.82
C ASN A 89 -8.12 8.20 11.68
N GLY A 90 -7.65 8.49 10.46
CA GLY A 90 -6.40 9.24 10.20
C GLY A 90 -5.12 8.46 10.51
N TYR A 91 -5.09 7.75 11.63
CA TYR A 91 -4.07 6.80 12.05
C TYR A 91 -4.70 5.42 12.17
N TRP A 92 -3.91 4.41 11.84
CA TRP A 92 -4.42 3.07 11.66
C TRP A 92 -3.53 1.98 12.28
N ILE A 93 -2.31 2.31 12.68
CA ILE A 93 -1.47 1.48 13.55
C ILE A 93 -1.69 1.92 14.99
N TYR A 94 -2.18 0.99 15.80
CA TYR A 94 -2.48 1.20 17.21
C TYR A 94 -1.63 0.28 18.07
N ASP A 95 -1.24 0.79 19.24
CA ASP A 95 -0.70 0.00 20.34
C ASP A 95 -1.77 -0.10 21.42
N ASN A 96 -2.28 -1.31 21.67
CA ASN A 96 -3.34 -1.62 22.63
C ASN A 96 -4.58 -0.70 22.50
N GLY A 97 -4.97 -0.39 21.25
CA GLY A 97 -6.10 0.51 20.95
C GLY A 97 -5.76 2.01 21.00
N VAL A 98 -4.52 2.38 21.31
CA VAL A 98 -4.05 3.76 21.37
C VAL A 98 -3.26 4.10 20.11
N ASN A 99 -3.56 5.25 19.51
CA ASN A 99 -2.78 5.74 18.38
C ASN A 99 -1.42 6.24 18.85
N VAL A 100 -0.37 5.51 18.52
CA VAL A 100 1.00 5.80 18.96
C VAL A 100 1.85 6.51 17.92
N LEU A 101 1.54 6.36 16.63
CA LEU A 101 2.37 6.92 15.55
C LEU A 101 2.08 8.39 15.26
N SER A 102 1.04 8.98 15.84
CA SER A 102 0.75 10.42 15.74
C SER A 102 1.85 11.36 16.23
N LYS A 103 2.75 10.87 17.08
CA LYS A 103 3.91 11.64 17.53
C LYS A 103 5.04 11.68 16.49
N TYR A 104 5.10 10.67 15.63
CA TYR A 104 6.22 10.43 14.72
C TYR A 104 5.88 10.76 13.26
N ILE A 105 4.60 10.67 12.89
CA ILE A 105 4.10 11.06 11.57
C ILE A 105 3.15 12.23 11.74
N GLN A 106 3.56 13.41 11.29
CA GLN A 106 2.74 14.62 11.35
C GLN A 106 1.80 14.68 10.13
N GLY A 107 0.56 15.11 10.33
CA GLY A 107 -0.41 15.27 9.24
C GLY A 107 -1.25 14.03 8.90
N GLY A 108 -1.10 12.93 9.66
CA GLY A 108 -1.84 11.68 9.47
C GLY A 108 -0.98 10.59 8.83
N MET A 109 -1.41 9.33 8.96
CA MET A 109 -0.67 8.22 8.37
C MET A 109 -0.83 8.18 6.85
N PRO A 110 0.21 7.71 6.13
CA PRO A 110 0.11 7.45 4.70
C PRO A 110 -1.06 6.53 4.34
N ARG A 111 -1.55 6.72 3.12
CA ARG A 111 -2.77 6.10 2.59
C ARG A 111 -2.56 5.65 1.16
N ASP A 112 -3.03 4.44 0.83
CA ASP A 112 -2.90 3.91 -0.52
C ASP A 112 -3.63 4.80 -1.54
N PRO A 113 -2.98 5.22 -2.64
CA PRO A 113 -3.61 6.12 -3.60
C PRO A 113 -4.80 5.54 -4.39
N LEU A 114 -4.99 4.22 -4.39
CA LEU A 114 -6.10 3.54 -5.06
C LEU A 114 -7.27 3.14 -4.16
N GLU A 115 -7.19 3.41 -2.84
CA GLU A 115 -8.21 3.08 -1.83
C GLU A 115 -9.56 2.66 -2.42
N SER A 116 -9.74 1.35 -2.63
CA SER A 116 -10.95 0.82 -3.24
C SER A 116 -11.86 0.30 -2.13
N ARG A 117 -13.08 0.84 -2.06
CA ARG A 117 -14.12 0.29 -1.20
C ARG A 117 -14.91 -0.76 -1.99
N PRO A 118 -15.22 -1.93 -1.41
CA PRO A 118 -14.94 -2.35 -0.04
C PRO A 118 -13.49 -2.79 0.15
N LEU A 119 -12.90 -2.42 1.30
CA LEU A 119 -11.59 -2.91 1.72
C LEU A 119 -11.66 -4.44 1.85
N THR A 120 -10.96 -5.16 0.98
CA THR A 120 -10.78 -6.60 1.11
C THR A 120 -9.63 -6.86 2.07
N TRP A 121 -9.73 -7.90 2.91
CA TRP A 121 -8.60 -8.36 3.75
C TRP A 121 -7.44 -8.92 2.93
N ASP A 122 -7.65 -9.06 1.63
CA ASP A 122 -6.70 -9.52 0.66
C ASP A 122 -5.95 -8.30 0.08
N PRO A 123 -4.61 -8.26 0.19
CA PRO A 123 -3.81 -7.24 -0.48
C PRO A 123 -3.90 -7.37 -2.02
N LEU A 124 -4.46 -8.45 -2.57
CA LEU A 124 -4.77 -8.58 -4.00
C LEU A 124 -5.82 -7.55 -4.45
N GLY A 125 -5.48 -6.80 -5.49
CA GLY A 125 -6.24 -5.66 -6.00
C GLY A 125 -5.77 -4.31 -5.45
N GLY A 126 -4.85 -4.30 -4.47
CA GLY A 126 -4.27 -3.11 -3.85
C GLY A 126 -5.25 -2.33 -2.99
N GLY A 127 -4.88 -1.09 -2.64
CA GLY A 127 -5.79 -0.18 -1.95
C GLY A 127 -5.75 -0.22 -0.42
N ALA A 128 -4.78 -0.93 0.18
CA ALA A 128 -4.54 -0.88 1.61
C ALA A 128 -3.08 -1.23 1.98
N TYR A 129 -2.63 -0.67 3.09
CA TYR A 129 -1.42 -1.09 3.80
C TYR A 129 -1.82 -1.92 5.01
N TYR A 130 -1.09 -3.00 5.24
CA TYR A 130 -1.30 -3.90 6.37
C TYR A 130 -0.06 -3.90 7.25
N TYR A 131 -0.26 -3.88 8.56
CA TYR A 131 0.80 -3.98 9.56
C TYR A 131 0.50 -5.14 10.51
N PHE A 132 1.54 -5.88 10.84
CA PHE A 132 1.48 -7.05 11.70
C PHE A 132 2.60 -7.02 12.72
N SER A 133 2.24 -7.20 13.99
CA SER A 133 3.15 -7.38 15.12
C SER A 133 2.44 -8.22 16.17
N ASP A 134 3.11 -9.23 16.71
CA ASP A 134 2.55 -10.19 17.68
C ASP A 134 2.99 -9.83 19.11
N ASN A 135 4.31 -9.74 19.34
CA ASN A 135 4.88 -9.51 20.67
C ASN A 135 5.69 -8.21 20.78
N GLY A 136 5.61 -7.35 19.76
CA GLY A 136 6.34 -6.09 19.68
C GLY A 136 7.86 -6.23 19.48
N LYS A 137 8.41 -7.44 19.33
CA LYS A 137 9.85 -7.61 19.06
C LYS A 137 10.22 -7.44 17.59
N GLY A 138 9.27 -7.67 16.69
CA GLY A 138 9.42 -7.47 15.25
C GLY A 138 8.08 -7.14 14.61
N TYR A 139 8.10 -6.77 13.34
CA TYR A 139 6.89 -6.51 12.57
C TYR A 139 7.10 -6.84 11.09
N PHE A 140 6.00 -7.03 10.38
CA PHE A 140 6.00 -6.99 8.92
C PHE A 140 4.82 -6.18 8.42
N MET A 141 4.98 -5.60 7.24
CA MET A 141 3.97 -4.86 6.51
C MET A 141 3.78 -5.48 5.14
N VAL A 142 2.55 -5.43 4.65
CA VAL A 142 2.17 -5.95 3.35
C VAL A 142 1.47 -4.85 2.56
N PHE A 143 1.82 -4.72 1.29
CA PHE A 143 1.18 -3.81 0.33
C PHE A 143 1.30 -4.39 -1.09
N GLN A 144 0.50 -3.91 -2.04
CA GLN A 144 0.57 -4.34 -3.43
C GLN A 144 0.93 -3.20 -4.37
N LEU A 145 1.86 -3.46 -5.28
CA LEU A 145 2.20 -2.63 -6.42
C LEU A 145 1.30 -2.98 -7.62
N GLU A 146 0.90 -1.97 -8.38
CA GLU A 146 0.06 -2.16 -9.56
C GLU A 146 0.83 -2.72 -10.76
N ASN A 147 2.14 -2.47 -10.82
CA ASN A 147 2.97 -2.87 -11.94
C ASN A 147 3.88 -4.03 -11.50
N SER A 148 3.46 -5.26 -11.80
CA SER A 148 4.23 -6.51 -11.66
C SER A 148 4.60 -7.04 -13.06
N PRO A 149 5.81 -7.62 -13.27
CA PRO A 149 6.86 -7.83 -12.28
C PRO A 149 7.54 -6.51 -11.86
N ASN A 150 7.97 -6.45 -10.61
CA ASN A 150 8.66 -5.30 -10.03
C ASN A 150 9.99 -5.74 -9.39
N PRO A 151 11.10 -4.99 -9.54
CA PRO A 151 12.37 -5.34 -8.88
C PRO A 151 12.27 -5.50 -7.36
N LEU A 152 11.30 -4.85 -6.71
CA LEU A 152 11.05 -4.99 -5.27
C LEU A 152 10.49 -6.36 -4.89
N GLU A 153 9.89 -7.11 -5.82
CA GLU A 153 9.43 -8.48 -5.55
C GLU A 153 10.60 -9.42 -5.21
N LEU A 154 11.82 -9.12 -5.69
CA LEU A 154 13.02 -9.87 -5.30
C LEU A 154 13.44 -9.64 -3.83
N GLN A 155 12.89 -8.59 -3.22
CA GLN A 155 13.11 -8.22 -1.82
C GLN A 155 11.85 -8.49 -0.99
N ASP A 156 10.83 -9.14 -1.57
CA ASP A 156 9.65 -9.58 -0.83
C ASP A 156 10.10 -10.60 0.23
N GLY A 157 9.68 -10.36 1.46
CA GLY A 157 9.75 -11.30 2.55
C GLY A 157 10.56 -10.81 3.74
N VAL A 158 10.18 -11.29 4.92
CA VAL A 158 10.80 -10.93 6.20
C VAL A 158 11.00 -12.17 7.04
N TYR A 159 12.20 -12.37 7.56
CA TYR A 159 12.40 -13.30 8.68
C TYR A 159 11.90 -12.62 9.94
N TYR A 160 10.93 -13.22 10.63
CA TYR A 160 10.46 -12.77 11.93
C TYR A 160 11.08 -13.68 12.99
N CYS A 161 11.84 -13.05 13.89
CA CYS A 161 12.54 -13.73 14.97
C CYS A 161 13.45 -14.89 14.53
N GLY A 162 14.06 -14.74 13.36
CA GLY A 162 15.06 -15.67 12.81
C GLY A 162 14.56 -17.06 12.41
N SER A 163 13.35 -17.48 12.79
CA SER A 163 12.85 -18.85 12.55
C SER A 163 11.70 -18.94 11.56
N ASN A 164 10.89 -17.88 11.45
CA ASN A 164 9.70 -17.87 10.60
C ASN A 164 9.88 -16.87 9.45
N PHE A 165 9.86 -17.35 8.21
CA PHE A 165 9.89 -16.48 7.02
C PHE A 165 8.46 -16.14 6.59
N TYR A 166 8.18 -14.84 6.50
CA TYR A 166 6.89 -14.29 6.11
C TYR A 166 6.99 -13.70 4.72
N HIS A 167 6.11 -14.13 3.82
CA HIS A 167 6.14 -13.73 2.42
C HIS A 167 4.74 -13.90 1.83
N TYR A 168 3.98 -12.82 1.76
CA TYR A 168 2.57 -12.89 1.37
C TYR A 168 2.40 -13.02 -0.16
N GLY A 169 3.35 -12.51 -0.95
CA GLY A 169 3.16 -12.30 -2.39
C GLY A 169 3.53 -13.43 -3.33
N ASP A 170 4.13 -14.51 -2.81
CA ASP A 170 4.66 -15.63 -3.60
C ASP A 170 5.48 -15.20 -4.84
N ASN A 171 6.10 -14.01 -4.81
CA ASN A 171 6.99 -13.42 -5.83
C ASN A 171 6.34 -13.14 -7.20
N ALA A 172 5.01 -13.19 -7.34
CA ALA A 172 4.39 -13.18 -8.67
C ALA A 172 3.26 -12.15 -8.86
N ASN A 173 2.83 -11.47 -7.80
CA ASN A 173 1.58 -10.72 -7.81
C ASN A 173 1.72 -9.23 -7.45
N GLY A 174 2.93 -8.67 -7.44
CA GLY A 174 3.16 -7.28 -7.02
C GLY A 174 3.00 -7.05 -5.51
N ILE A 175 2.70 -8.09 -4.74
CA ILE A 175 2.59 -8.01 -3.28
C ILE A 175 3.99 -8.02 -2.70
N ILE A 176 4.23 -7.11 -1.77
CA ILE A 176 5.53 -6.90 -1.13
C ILE A 176 5.34 -6.99 0.38
N THR A 177 6.18 -7.82 1.03
CA THR A 177 6.29 -7.99 2.48
C THR A 177 7.61 -7.41 2.95
N VAL A 178 7.58 -6.42 3.84
CA VAL A 178 8.79 -5.76 4.39
C VAL A 178 8.63 -5.49 5.88
N GLY A 179 9.73 -5.38 6.62
CA GLY A 179 9.65 -5.12 8.06
C GLY A 179 10.95 -5.43 8.80
N ALA A 180 10.85 -5.49 10.12
CA ALA A 180 11.97 -5.76 11.01
C ALA A 180 11.82 -7.13 11.69
N SER A 181 12.92 -7.89 11.70
CA SER A 181 13.04 -9.07 12.56
C SER A 181 13.14 -8.66 14.02
N CYS A 182 12.88 -9.60 14.93
CA CYS A 182 13.50 -9.53 16.23
C CYS A 182 14.94 -10.07 16.17
#